data_AF-A0A352UZL6-F1
#
_entry.id   AF-A0A352UZL6-F1
#
_cell.length_a   1.000
_cell.length_b   1.000
_cell.length_c   1.000
_cell.angle_alpha   90.00
_cell.angle_beta   90.00
_cell.angle_gamma   90.00
#
_symmetry.space_group_name_H-M   'P 1'
#
loop_
_entity.id
_entity.type
_entity.pdbx_description
1 polymer ?
#
loop_
_entity_poly.entity_id
_entity_poly.type
_entity_poly.pdbx_seq_one_letter_code
_entity_poly.pdbx_strand_id
1 'polypeptide(L)'
;MDLAAILTRIGAEMQAAPDRGRVADYIPELARVSPNHFAMAICTAEGETFTTGEAETPFSIQSISKVFTLALALGRLGDQLWTRVGREPSGL
;
A
#
# COMPACT_ATOMS: atom_id res chain seq x y z
N MET A 1 18.35 9.56 12.08
CA MET A 1 18.35 8.51 11.04
C MET A 1 18.14 9.20 9.72
N ASP A 2 19.00 8.95 8.73
CA ASP A 2 18.88 9.59 7.42
C ASP A 2 17.88 8.83 6.53
N LEU A 3 16.61 9.22 6.61
CA LEU A 3 15.52 8.60 5.84
C LEU A 3 15.70 8.79 4.33
N ALA A 4 16.25 9.93 3.91
CA ALA A 4 16.50 10.21 2.50
C ALA A 4 17.54 9.24 1.94
N ALA A 5 18.68 9.10 2.61
CA ALA A 5 19.72 8.16 2.19
C ALA A 5 19.22 6.70 2.16
N ILE A 6 18.39 6.31 3.14
CA ILE A 6 17.79 4.96 3.18
C ILE A 6 16.85 4.75 1.98
N LEU A 7 15.96 5.69 1.69
CA LEU A 7 15.03 5.59 0.56
C LEU A 7 15.76 5.62 -0.80
N THR A 8 16.80 6.44 -0.95
CA THR A 8 17.64 6.43 -2.15
C THR A 8 18.28 5.06 -2.36
N ARG A 9 18.84 4.46 -1.30
CA ARG A 9 19.45 3.12 -1.38
C ARG A 9 18.41 2.05 -1.75
N ILE A 10 17.25 2.03 -1.08
CA ILE A 10 16.19 1.06 -1.39
C ILE A 10 15.69 1.23 -2.83
N GLY A 11 15.51 2.48 -3.29
CA GLY A 11 15.14 2.77 -4.66
C GLY A 11 16.13 2.19 -5.67
N ALA A 12 17.44 2.39 -5.44
CA ALA A 12 18.47 1.83 -6.30
C ALA A 12 18.51 0.29 -6.29
N GLU A 13 18.41 -0.32 -5.10
CA GLU A 13 18.35 -1.79 -4.94
C GLU A 13 17.14 -2.37 -5.68
N MET A 14 15.97 -1.73 -5.52
CA MET A 14 14.75 -2.17 -6.18
C MET A 14 14.81 -1.96 -7.68
N GLN A 15 15.36 -0.87 -8.20
CA GLN A 15 15.56 -0.70 -9.64
C GLN A 15 16.43 -1.81 -10.25
N ALA A 16 17.46 -2.27 -9.53
CA ALA A 16 18.36 -3.34 -9.99
C ALA A 16 17.81 -4.77 -9.80
N ALA A 17 16.80 -4.97 -8.95
CA ALA A 17 16.30 -6.31 -8.63
C ALA A 17 15.61 -6.97 -9.85
N PRO A 18 16.01 -8.18 -10.25
CA PRO A 18 15.45 -8.85 -11.43
C PRO A 18 14.11 -9.54 -11.15
N ASP A 19 13.85 -9.90 -9.89
CA ASP A 19 12.58 -10.52 -9.49
C ASP A 19 11.52 -9.44 -9.21
N ARG A 20 10.41 -9.54 -9.94
CA ARG A 20 9.24 -8.63 -9.87
C ARG A 20 7.95 -9.35 -9.52
N GLY A 21 7.99 -10.68 -9.34
CA GLY A 21 6.78 -11.49 -9.27
C GLY A 21 5.91 -11.39 -10.54
N ARG A 22 4.59 -11.58 -10.38
CA ARG A 22 3.60 -11.53 -11.47
C ARG A 22 2.56 -10.45 -11.20
N VAL A 23 2.36 -9.59 -12.19
CA VAL A 23 1.27 -8.59 -12.18
C VAL A 23 -0.08 -9.31 -12.19
N ALA A 24 -1.01 -8.85 -11.35
CA ALA A 24 -2.37 -9.35 -11.32
C ALA A 24 -3.08 -9.06 -12.66
N ASP A 25 -3.69 -10.09 -13.25
CA ASP A 25 -4.27 -10.03 -14.60
C ASP A 25 -5.76 -10.38 -14.66
N TYR A 26 -6.38 -10.69 -13.53
CA TYR A 26 -7.82 -11.00 -13.44
C TYR A 26 -8.72 -9.77 -13.65
N ILE A 27 -8.16 -8.55 -13.60
CA ILE A 27 -8.81 -7.28 -13.97
C ILE A 27 -8.02 -6.68 -15.14
N PRO A 28 -8.66 -6.37 -16.29
CA PRO A 28 -7.95 -5.86 -17.47
C PRO A 28 -7.11 -4.61 -17.23
N GLU A 29 -7.57 -3.71 -16.37
CA GLU A 29 -6.85 -2.48 -16.02
C GLU A 29 -5.56 -2.77 -15.23
N LEU A 30 -5.56 -3.81 -14.38
CA LEU A 30 -4.37 -4.22 -13.62
C LEU A 30 -3.33 -4.90 -14.51
N ALA A 31 -3.78 -5.70 -15.50
CA ALA A 31 -2.92 -6.41 -16.43
C ALA A 31 -2.01 -5.48 -17.26
N ARG A 32 -2.36 -4.18 -17.34
CA ARG A 32 -1.63 -3.16 -18.08
C ARG A 32 -0.51 -2.48 -17.29
N VAL A 33 -0.41 -2.76 -15.99
CA VAL A 33 0.61 -2.14 -15.12
C VAL A 33 1.97 -2.78 -15.38
N SER A 34 3.01 -1.95 -15.49
CA SER A 34 4.38 -2.43 -15.67
C SER A 34 4.87 -3.14 -14.40
N PRO A 35 5.47 -4.34 -14.51
CA PRO A 35 6.10 -5.02 -13.36
C PRO A 35 7.32 -4.26 -12.82
N ASN A 36 7.84 -3.27 -13.56
CA ASN A 36 9.00 -2.47 -13.15
C ASN A 36 8.63 -1.21 -12.36
N HIS A 37 7.34 -0.89 -12.22
CA HIS A 37 6.93 0.24 -11.38
C HIS A 37 7.27 -0.06 -9.93
N PHE A 38 7.95 0.90 -9.30
CA PHE A 38 8.28 0.84 -7.89
C PHE A 38 8.25 2.26 -7.31
N ALA A 39 7.68 2.38 -6.11
CA ALA A 39 7.69 3.60 -5.34
C ALA A 39 7.61 3.32 -3.85
N MET A 40 8.17 4.23 -3.05
CA MET A 40 7.93 4.30 -1.61
C MET A 40 7.80 5.75 -1.17
N ALA A 41 6.92 5.97 -0.20
CA ALA A 41 6.76 7.25 0.47
C ALA A 41 6.73 7.03 1.99
N ILE A 42 7.43 7.89 2.73
CA ILE A 42 7.43 7.93 4.19
C ILE A 42 6.96 9.31 4.61
N CYS A 43 5.92 9.35 5.44
CA CYS A 43 5.46 10.57 6.10
C CYS A 43 5.71 10.42 7.60
N THR A 44 6.44 11.36 8.21
CA THR A 44 6.75 11.36 9.64
C THR A 44 5.60 11.99 10.45
N ALA A 45 5.61 11.81 11.78
CA ALA A 45 4.63 12.44 12.65
C ALA A 45 4.74 13.98 12.65
N GLU A 46 5.93 14.49 12.33
CA GLU A 46 6.24 15.91 12.17
C GLU A 46 5.76 16.48 10.82
N GLY A 47 5.25 15.62 9.92
CA GLY A 47 4.75 16.01 8.60
C GLY A 47 5.80 16.07 7.51
N GLU A 48 7.05 15.65 7.78
CA GLU A 48 8.08 15.55 6.75
C GLU A 48 7.79 14.36 5.85
N THR A 49 7.94 14.56 4.54
CA THR A 49 7.71 13.50 3.54
C THR A 49 8.98 13.23 2.75
N PHE A 50 9.31 11.95 2.62
CA PHE A 50 10.44 11.45 1.84
C PHE A 50 9.94 10.41 0.85
N THR A 51 10.41 10.46 -0.39
CA THR A 51 9.95 9.57 -1.45
C THR A 51 11.10 9.01 -2.28
N THR A 52 10.85 7.91 -2.99
CA THR A 52 11.74 7.32 -3.99
C THR A 52 10.90 6.61 -5.05
N GLY A 53 11.42 6.51 -6.28
CA GLY A 53 10.70 5.92 -7.40
C GLY A 53 9.52 6.76 -7.88
N GLU A 54 8.50 6.10 -8.43
CA GLU A 54 7.34 6.73 -9.06
C GLU A 54 6.22 7.08 -8.06
N ALA A 55 6.57 7.78 -6.97
CA ALA A 55 5.67 8.00 -5.83
C ALA A 55 4.40 8.81 -6.14
N GLU A 56 4.40 9.57 -7.24
CA GLU A 56 3.26 10.38 -7.68
C GLU A 56 2.34 9.65 -8.67
N THR A 57 2.70 8.43 -9.11
CA THR A 57 1.89 7.66 -10.06
C THR A 57 0.62 7.14 -9.37
N PRO A 58 -0.59 7.55 -9.81
CA PRO A 58 -1.82 7.10 -9.20
C PRO A 58 -2.08 5.61 -9.45
N PHE A 59 -2.63 4.91 -8.44
CA PHE A 59 -3.07 3.53 -8.57
C PHE A 59 -4.32 3.26 -7.73
N SER A 60 -5.04 2.17 -8.06
CA SER A 60 -6.20 1.74 -7.29
C SER A 60 -5.76 1.21 -5.93
N ILE A 61 -6.37 1.71 -4.84
CA ILE A 61 -6.05 1.26 -3.48
C ILE A 61 -6.50 -0.19 -3.18
N GLN A 62 -7.37 -0.77 -4.00
CA GLN A 62 -7.82 -2.16 -3.86
C GLN A 62 -8.19 -2.53 -2.41
N SER A 63 -7.66 -3.65 -1.87
CA SER A 63 -7.95 -4.10 -0.50
C SER A 63 -7.53 -3.13 0.61
N ILE A 64 -6.65 -2.16 0.35
CA ILE A 64 -6.31 -1.11 1.33
C ILE A 64 -7.57 -0.32 1.73
N SER A 65 -8.54 -0.18 0.82
CA SER A 65 -9.83 0.46 1.09
C SER A 65 -10.57 -0.12 2.31
N LYS A 66 -10.38 -1.42 2.62
CA LYS A 66 -11.09 -2.10 3.71
C LYS A 66 -10.81 -1.48 5.08
N VAL A 67 -9.58 -1.02 5.33
CA VAL A 67 -9.22 -0.38 6.60
C VAL A 67 -9.97 0.94 6.78
N PHE A 68 -10.03 1.75 5.71
CA PHE A 68 -10.77 3.02 5.73
C PHE A 68 -12.28 2.81 5.87
N THR A 69 -12.84 1.84 5.13
CA THR A 69 -14.26 1.48 5.24
C THR A 69 -14.59 0.98 6.65
N LEU A 70 -13.73 0.17 7.26
CA LEU A 70 -13.89 -0.29 8.64
C LEU A 70 -13.89 0.87 9.63
N ALA A 71 -12.94 1.81 9.52
CA ALA A 71 -12.89 2.99 10.39
C ALA A 71 -14.17 3.85 10.29
N LEU A 72 -14.66 4.07 9.06
CA LEU A 72 -15.91 4.79 8.83
C LEU A 72 -17.13 4.05 9.42
N ALA A 73 -17.19 2.74 9.26
CA ALA A 73 -18.28 1.93 9.81
C ALA A 73 -18.26 1.93 11.35
N LEU A 74 -17.08 1.81 11.96
CA LEU A 74 -16.91 1.90 13.42
C LEU A 74 -17.34 3.25 13.97
N GLY A 75 -16.95 4.35 13.31
CA GLY A 75 -17.38 5.69 13.71
C GLY A 75 -18.91 5.87 13.67
N ARG A 76 -19.62 5.10 12.84
CA ARG A 76 -21.09 5.19 12.68
C ARG A 76 -21.87 4.21 13.55
N LEU A 77 -21.38 2.98 13.70
CA LEU A 77 -22.11 1.87 14.34
C LEU A 77 -21.53 1.49 15.71
N GLY A 78 -20.33 1.95 16.03
CA GLY A 78 -19.59 1.53 17.22
C GLY A 78 -19.48 0.01 17.30
N ASP A 79 -19.64 -0.52 18.50
CA ASP A 79 -19.45 -1.94 18.77
C ASP A 79 -20.47 -2.88 18.11
N GLN A 80 -21.62 -2.36 17.67
CA GLN A 80 -22.64 -3.17 16.99
C GLN A 80 -22.11 -3.78 15.69
N LEU A 81 -21.13 -3.14 15.05
CA LEU A 81 -20.48 -3.67 13.85
C LEU A 81 -19.97 -5.10 14.04
N TRP A 82 -19.45 -5.39 15.23
CA TRP A 82 -18.83 -6.68 15.56
C TRP A 82 -19.81 -7.85 15.69
N THR A 83 -21.12 -7.56 15.70
CA THR A 83 -22.14 -8.60 15.57
C THR A 83 -22.25 -9.14 14.14
N ARG A 84 -21.67 -8.42 13.16
CA ARG A 84 -21.75 -8.74 11.72
C ARG A 84 -20.42 -9.16 11.12
N VAL A 85 -19.30 -8.72 11.67
CA VAL A 85 -17.95 -9.03 11.18
C VAL A 85 -17.05 -9.49 12.31
N GLY A 86 -16.31 -10.57 12.07
CA GLY A 86 -15.33 -11.09 13.02
C GLY A 86 -14.13 -10.16 13.21
N ARG A 87 -13.43 -10.33 14.34
CA ARG A 87 -12.24 -9.55 14.70
C ARG A 87 -10.94 -10.34 14.55
N GLU A 88 -11.05 -11.67 14.55
CA GLU A 88 -9.91 -12.56 14.48
C GLU A 88 -9.58 -12.93 13.03
N PRO A 89 -8.31 -13.21 12.72
CA PRO A 89 -7.94 -13.82 11.45
C PRO A 89 -8.75 -15.10 11.19
N SER A 90 -9.08 -15.37 9.93
CA SER A 90 -9.86 -16.55 9.56
C SER A 90 -9.17 -17.88 9.86
N GLY A 91 -7.86 -17.87 10.10
CA GLY A 91 -7.02 -19.07 10.09
C GLY A 91 -6.83 -19.63 8.67
N LEU A 92 -5.84 -20.52 8.57
CA LEU A 92 -5.62 -21.46 7.46
C LEU A 92 -5.60 -22.87 8.04
#